data_AF-A0A3M1ADE2-F1
#
_entry.id   AF-A0A3M1ADE2-F1
#
_cell.length_a   1.000
_cell.length_b   1.000
_cell.length_c   1.000
_cell.angle_alpha   90.00
_cell.angle_beta   90.00
_cell.angle_gamma   90.00
#
_symmetry.space_group_name_H-M   'P 1'
#
loop_
_entity.id
_entity.type
_entity.pdbx_description
1 polymer ?
#
loop_
_entity_poly.entity_id
_entity_poly.type
_entity_poly.pdbx_seq_one_letter_code
_entity_poly.pdbx_strand_id
1 'polypeptide(L)'
;MRFGYYELIALMRLIEHKVRNIHSYRHNKSMGTRQTISTWQIANFEGKTYRDFLFFLQSHGINYVEGGHTIYIPPQINLDKVFRETNNAYPPDAGFKILKNFAPPENASYLDASHAWPRAEIKLMGSILQQVDSANALFALGLGPRLYDLAELYNDDHQLTCFVVQHIHGETPSINEYHTFLQRLQEAIDAGILELVAANGLKNEDFQDAPGCNGNLLKNKADAKLYYVDFQQFIPRNDRLLQQIVMASKNSFHFGKTYLFRGHTSYLYQKIPGQKYSGKRDTAYRWERIQQLLNSQHLTVKDRLVLDICCNAGIMMSAALRNGAKWCVGWDLPEVVSGAERLQAALGCGRLHFVGAQLSDKYSLKKDIPEWLMPEIENAIVFYLAAWQHIGLLEDLKNISWKALIFEGHEGETMETLKPIFEKISAAWEAELREWIEIADGDSGVRTMAIFTRR
;
A
#
# COMPACT_ATOMS: atom_id res chain seq x y z
N MET A 1 -19.76 -32.72 -24.21
CA MET A 1 -20.10 -31.81 -23.10
C MET A 1 -20.77 -30.58 -23.69
N ARG A 2 -22.02 -30.27 -23.30
CA ARG A 2 -22.65 -28.98 -23.63
C ARG A 2 -22.31 -28.04 -22.48
N PHE A 3 -21.53 -27.00 -22.76
CA PHE A 3 -21.30 -25.93 -21.79
C PHE A 3 -22.60 -25.12 -21.65
N GLY A 4 -22.93 -24.72 -20.42
CA GLY A 4 -23.98 -23.73 -20.20
C GLY A 4 -23.60 -22.38 -20.83
N TYR A 5 -24.60 -21.55 -21.16
CA TYR A 5 -24.37 -20.21 -21.75
C TYR A 5 -23.38 -19.37 -20.93
N TYR A 6 -23.52 -19.37 -19.60
CA TYR A 6 -22.62 -18.65 -18.69
C TYR A 6 -21.20 -19.23 -18.63
N GLU A 7 -21.04 -20.55 -18.72
CA GLU A 7 -19.72 -21.17 -18.75
C GLU A 7 -18.95 -20.78 -20.01
N LEU A 8 -19.65 -20.67 -21.15
CA LEU A 8 -19.05 -20.21 -22.39
C LEU A 8 -18.59 -18.74 -22.28
N ILE A 9 -19.40 -17.87 -21.69
CA ILE A 9 -19.02 -16.47 -21.43
C ILE A 9 -17.81 -16.39 -20.51
N ALA A 10 -17.81 -17.12 -19.39
CA ALA A 10 -16.69 -17.15 -18.46
C ALA A 10 -15.41 -17.64 -19.14
N LEU A 11 -15.51 -18.66 -20.00
CA LEU A 11 -14.38 -19.17 -20.79
C LEU A 11 -13.87 -18.12 -21.79
N MET A 12 -14.76 -17.44 -22.52
CA MET A 12 -14.38 -16.37 -23.45
C MET A 12 -13.68 -15.22 -22.72
N ARG A 13 -14.21 -14.79 -21.57
CA ARG A 13 -13.58 -13.78 -20.71
C ARG A 13 -12.21 -14.23 -20.23
N LEU A 14 -12.07 -15.49 -19.81
CA LEU A 14 -10.77 -16.04 -19.42
C LEU A 14 -9.76 -16.02 -20.58
N ILE A 15 -10.20 -16.35 -21.80
CA ILE A 15 -9.36 -16.29 -22.99
C ILE A 15 -8.96 -14.84 -23.27
N GLU A 16 -9.90 -13.90 -23.30
CA GLU A 16 -9.62 -12.47 -23.48
C GLU A 16 -8.65 -11.95 -22.42
N HIS A 17 -8.91 -12.27 -21.15
CA HIS A 17 -8.08 -11.91 -20.02
C HIS A 17 -6.66 -12.45 -20.19
N LYS A 18 -6.49 -13.72 -20.59
CA LYS A 18 -5.18 -14.31 -20.86
C LYS A 18 -4.47 -13.65 -22.04
N VAL A 19 -5.16 -13.44 -23.17
CA VAL A 19 -4.59 -12.80 -24.36
C VAL A 19 -4.10 -11.39 -24.05
N ARG A 20 -4.92 -10.61 -23.33
CA ARG A 20 -4.56 -9.26 -22.88
C ARG A 20 -3.40 -9.29 -21.88
N ASN A 21 -3.40 -10.24 -20.95
CA ASN A 21 -2.37 -10.31 -19.91
C ASN A 21 -1.05 -10.91 -20.35
N ILE A 22 -0.94 -11.64 -21.46
CA ILE A 22 0.36 -12.11 -21.97
C ILE A 22 1.35 -10.94 -22.14
N HIS A 23 0.85 -9.73 -22.46
CA HIS A 23 1.67 -8.52 -22.59
C HIS A 23 1.95 -7.84 -21.25
N SER A 24 1.00 -7.79 -20.32
CA SER A 24 1.17 -7.16 -18.99
C SER A 24 1.98 -8.03 -18.01
N TYR A 25 1.80 -9.35 -18.06
CA TYR A 25 2.48 -10.31 -17.16
C TYR A 25 3.99 -10.34 -17.39
N ARG A 26 4.46 -10.11 -18.62
CA ARG A 26 5.89 -9.97 -18.92
C ARG A 26 6.51 -8.68 -18.35
N HIS A 27 5.73 -7.62 -18.15
CA HIS A 27 6.20 -6.38 -17.54
C HIS A 27 6.10 -6.37 -16.00
N ASN A 28 5.12 -7.06 -15.42
CA ASN A 28 4.93 -7.09 -13.96
C ASN A 28 5.78 -8.14 -13.24
N LYS A 29 6.26 -9.20 -13.92
CA LYS A 29 7.09 -10.23 -13.27
C LYS A 29 8.52 -9.74 -12.96
N SER A 30 8.99 -8.65 -13.59
CA SER A 30 10.38 -8.15 -13.42
C SER A 30 10.52 -6.97 -12.47
N MET A 31 9.42 -6.37 -12.01
CA MET A 31 9.48 -5.32 -11.00
C MET A 31 8.66 -5.78 -9.81
N GLY A 32 9.33 -6.25 -8.75
CA GLY A 32 8.70 -6.37 -7.44
C GLY A 32 8.22 -4.99 -7.03
N THR A 33 6.96 -4.65 -7.31
CA THR A 33 6.36 -3.35 -6.95
C THR A 33 5.64 -3.41 -5.61
N ARG A 34 5.22 -4.62 -5.20
CA ARG A 34 4.45 -4.84 -3.97
C ARG A 34 5.34 -4.87 -2.74
N GLN A 35 4.84 -4.32 -1.64
CA GLN A 35 5.47 -4.48 -0.33
C GLN A 35 5.70 -5.94 0.04
N THR A 36 6.66 -6.19 0.93
CA THR A 36 6.87 -7.53 1.53
C THR A 36 5.64 -7.93 2.35
N ILE A 37 5.30 -9.22 2.33
CA ILE A 37 4.25 -9.80 3.19
C ILE A 37 4.77 -9.83 4.63
N SER A 38 3.99 -9.31 5.58
CA SER A 38 4.31 -9.39 7.01
C SER A 38 3.94 -10.77 7.56
N THR A 39 4.68 -11.24 8.56
CA THR A 39 4.46 -12.56 9.17
C THR A 39 4.29 -12.39 10.67
N TRP A 40 3.20 -12.92 11.23
CA TRP A 40 2.84 -12.71 12.63
C TRP A 40 2.45 -14.00 13.34
N GLN A 41 2.91 -14.20 14.56
CA GLN A 41 2.60 -15.39 15.33
C GLN A 41 1.19 -15.30 15.94
N ILE A 42 0.44 -16.41 15.89
CA ILE A 42 -0.82 -16.60 16.63
C ILE A 42 -0.50 -17.36 17.92
N ALA A 43 -0.89 -16.82 19.06
CA ALA A 43 -0.66 -17.46 20.35
C ALA A 43 -1.65 -18.62 20.60
N ASN A 44 -1.15 -19.77 21.07
CA ASN A 44 -1.93 -20.84 21.69
C ASN A 44 -3.06 -21.47 20.84
N PHE A 45 -2.96 -21.42 19.51
CA PHE A 45 -3.88 -22.16 18.64
C PHE A 45 -3.32 -23.57 18.38
N GLU A 46 -4.06 -24.63 18.72
CA GLU A 46 -3.66 -26.04 18.54
C GLU A 46 -4.61 -26.82 17.58
N GLY A 47 -5.60 -26.14 17.01
CA GLY A 47 -6.63 -26.75 16.16
C GLY A 47 -6.16 -26.96 14.73
N LYS A 48 -6.69 -27.98 14.02
CA LYS A 48 -6.22 -28.36 12.67
C LYS A 48 -7.04 -27.80 11.51
N THR A 49 -8.24 -27.32 11.82
CA THR A 49 -9.22 -26.90 10.83
C THR A 49 -9.68 -25.46 11.11
N TYR A 50 -10.30 -24.83 10.10
CA TYR A 50 -10.92 -23.53 10.33
C TYR A 50 -12.05 -23.58 11.38
N ARG A 51 -12.72 -24.72 11.55
CA ARG A 51 -13.74 -24.89 12.60
C ARG A 51 -13.12 -24.89 13.99
N ASP A 52 -11.96 -25.53 14.16
CA ASP A 52 -11.21 -25.47 15.42
C ASP A 52 -10.74 -24.03 15.70
N PHE A 53 -10.35 -23.30 14.65
CA PHE A 53 -10.00 -21.88 14.78
C PHE A 53 -11.18 -21.02 15.21
N LEU A 54 -12.38 -21.26 14.69
CA LEU A 54 -13.59 -20.57 15.16
C LEU A 54 -13.86 -20.86 16.64
N PHE A 55 -13.78 -22.13 17.05
CA PHE A 55 -13.93 -22.49 18.47
C PHE A 55 -12.87 -21.82 19.34
N PHE A 56 -11.63 -21.77 18.87
CA PHE A 56 -10.54 -21.08 19.53
C PHE A 56 -10.82 -19.58 19.70
N LEU A 57 -11.29 -18.87 18.66
CA LEU A 57 -11.70 -17.46 18.76
C LEU A 57 -12.82 -17.27 19.79
N GLN A 58 -13.85 -18.13 19.76
CA GLN A 58 -14.98 -18.07 20.71
C GLN A 58 -14.52 -18.28 22.15
N SER A 59 -13.63 -19.24 22.39
CA SER A 59 -13.11 -19.54 23.73
C SER A 59 -12.31 -18.36 24.34
N HIS A 60 -11.77 -17.48 23.50
CA HIS A 60 -11.08 -16.25 23.92
C HIS A 60 -11.97 -15.01 23.95
N GLY A 61 -13.27 -15.17 23.66
CA GLY A 61 -14.23 -14.07 23.60
C GLY A 61 -13.98 -13.10 22.44
N ILE A 62 -13.49 -13.62 21.32
CA ILE A 62 -13.28 -12.86 20.08
C ILE A 62 -14.49 -13.02 19.18
N ASN A 63 -15.14 -11.91 18.87
CA ASN A 63 -16.24 -11.84 17.92
C ASN A 63 -15.73 -11.93 16.49
N TYR A 64 -16.47 -12.60 15.63
CA TYR A 64 -16.16 -12.69 14.19
C TYR A 64 -17.45 -12.81 13.38
N VAL A 65 -17.32 -12.56 12.07
CA VAL A 65 -18.35 -12.80 11.06
C VAL A 65 -17.83 -13.88 10.11
N GLU A 66 -18.56 -14.98 9.98
CA GLU A 66 -18.21 -16.05 9.04
C GLU A 66 -18.84 -15.77 7.68
N GLY A 67 -18.02 -15.52 6.65
CA GLY A 67 -18.45 -15.49 5.26
C GLY A 67 -18.33 -16.86 4.60
N GLY A 68 -18.66 -16.97 3.31
CA GLY A 68 -18.52 -18.24 2.58
C GLY A 68 -17.08 -18.78 2.58
N HIS A 69 -16.11 -17.89 2.35
CA HIS A 69 -14.70 -18.23 2.14
C HIS A 69 -13.73 -17.65 3.17
N THR A 70 -14.21 -16.72 3.99
CA THR A 70 -13.37 -15.97 4.92
C THR A 70 -14.01 -15.90 6.30
N ILE A 71 -13.18 -15.61 7.28
CA ILE A 71 -13.55 -15.27 8.65
C ILE A 71 -13.12 -13.82 8.82
N TYR A 72 -14.07 -12.95 9.13
CA TYR A 72 -13.79 -11.54 9.37
C TYR A 72 -13.79 -11.25 10.88
N ILE A 73 -12.69 -10.70 11.37
CA ILE A 73 -12.54 -10.30 12.77
C ILE A 73 -12.48 -8.77 12.82
N PRO A 74 -13.52 -8.08 13.34
CA PRO A 74 -13.48 -6.63 13.50
C PRO A 74 -12.54 -6.21 14.65
N PRO A 75 -12.10 -4.94 14.68
CA PRO A 75 -11.35 -4.37 15.80
C PRO A 75 -12.14 -4.50 17.10
N GLN A 76 -11.50 -4.99 18.16
CA GLN A 76 -12.12 -5.21 19.46
C GLN A 76 -11.05 -5.34 20.58
N ILE A 77 -11.44 -5.02 21.81
CA ILE A 77 -10.55 -4.93 22.98
C ILE A 77 -9.82 -6.26 23.26
N ASN A 78 -10.44 -7.40 22.98
CA ASN A 78 -9.89 -8.71 23.33
C ASN A 78 -8.88 -9.27 22.30
N LEU A 79 -8.55 -8.55 21.22
CA LEU A 79 -7.65 -9.06 20.18
C LEU A 79 -6.26 -9.39 20.71
N ASP A 80 -5.75 -8.61 21.68
CA ASP A 80 -4.41 -8.82 22.26
C ASP A 80 -4.23 -10.14 23.01
N LYS A 81 -5.32 -10.89 23.25
CA LYS A 81 -5.24 -12.24 23.82
C LYS A 81 -4.72 -13.26 22.81
N VAL A 82 -4.92 -13.01 21.52
CA VAL A 82 -4.61 -13.97 20.44
C VAL A 82 -3.67 -13.37 19.39
N PHE A 83 -3.88 -12.09 19.05
CA PHE A 83 -3.20 -11.38 17.96
C PHE A 83 -2.36 -10.21 18.46
N ARG A 84 -1.77 -10.27 19.66
CA ARG A 84 -1.08 -9.10 20.28
C ARG A 84 -0.10 -8.40 19.35
N GLU A 85 0.78 -9.17 18.70
CA GLU A 85 1.80 -8.57 17.83
C GLU A 85 1.18 -7.97 16.58
N THR A 86 0.27 -8.72 15.93
CA THR A 86 -0.47 -8.26 14.75
C THR A 86 -1.29 -7.01 15.07
N ASN A 87 -2.09 -7.01 16.14
CA ASN A 87 -3.00 -5.93 16.50
C ASN A 87 -2.26 -4.61 16.77
N ASN A 88 -1.10 -4.67 17.44
CA ASN A 88 -0.28 -3.49 17.71
C ASN A 88 0.51 -2.99 16.48
N ALA A 89 0.59 -3.78 15.41
CA ALA A 89 1.31 -3.43 14.19
C ALA A 89 0.48 -2.64 13.17
N TYR A 90 -0.82 -2.46 13.41
CA TYR A 90 -1.77 -1.83 12.49
C TYR A 90 -2.59 -0.72 13.17
N PRO A 91 -3.25 0.16 12.39
CA PRO A 91 -4.16 1.16 12.94
C PRO A 91 -5.28 0.55 13.81
N PRO A 92 -5.83 1.29 14.79
CA PRO A 92 -6.90 0.81 15.66
C PRO A 92 -8.21 0.43 14.94
N ASP A 93 -8.40 0.89 13.71
CA ASP A 93 -9.53 0.53 12.86
C ASP A 93 -9.25 -0.69 11.96
N ALA A 94 -8.14 -1.40 12.16
CA ALA A 94 -7.83 -2.59 11.38
C ALA A 94 -8.75 -3.77 11.73
N GLY A 95 -9.30 -4.41 10.71
CA GLY A 95 -9.95 -5.72 10.79
C GLY A 95 -9.18 -6.78 10.01
N PHE A 96 -9.37 -8.04 10.40
CA PHE A 96 -8.67 -9.18 9.81
C PHE A 96 -9.63 -10.04 8.99
N LYS A 97 -9.47 -10.07 7.66
CA LYS A 97 -10.21 -10.97 6.75
C LYS A 97 -9.30 -12.19 6.47
N ILE A 98 -9.51 -13.27 7.22
CA ILE A 98 -8.70 -14.49 7.20
C ILE A 98 -9.34 -15.52 6.27
N LEU A 99 -8.54 -16.19 5.43
CA LEU A 99 -9.05 -17.25 4.56
C LEU A 99 -9.35 -18.53 5.33
N LYS A 100 -10.45 -19.21 4.99
CA LYS A 100 -10.75 -20.56 5.53
C LYS A 100 -9.80 -21.64 4.98
N ASN A 101 -9.14 -21.34 3.87
CA ASN A 101 -8.05 -22.15 3.35
C ASN A 101 -6.77 -21.87 4.14
N PHE A 102 -6.42 -22.79 5.04
CA PHE A 102 -5.27 -22.67 5.95
C PHE A 102 -3.99 -22.98 5.19
N ALA A 103 -3.54 -21.99 4.42
CA ALA A 103 -2.31 -22.01 3.67
C ALA A 103 -1.64 -20.64 3.74
N PRO A 104 -0.30 -20.58 3.58
CA PRO A 104 0.40 -19.31 3.48
C PRO A 104 0.03 -18.61 2.15
N PRO A 105 0.21 -17.27 2.05
CA PRO A 105 -0.27 -16.48 0.93
C PRO A 105 0.15 -16.95 -0.47
N GLU A 106 1.33 -17.56 -0.60
CA GLU A 106 1.84 -18.10 -1.86
C GLU A 106 1.11 -19.36 -2.34
N ASN A 107 0.48 -20.10 -1.43
CA ASN A 107 -0.18 -21.38 -1.70
C ASN A 107 -1.69 -21.32 -1.49
N ALA A 108 -2.20 -20.26 -0.86
CA ALA A 108 -3.61 -20.13 -0.56
C ALA A 108 -4.46 -19.88 -1.82
N SER A 109 -5.68 -20.39 -1.76
CA SER A 109 -6.78 -20.07 -2.67
C SER A 109 -7.88 -19.41 -1.87
N TYR A 110 -8.49 -18.37 -2.43
CA TYR A 110 -9.64 -17.73 -1.79
C TYR A 110 -10.83 -18.68 -1.69
N LEU A 111 -11.09 -19.42 -2.76
CA LEU A 111 -12.18 -20.39 -2.76
C LEU A 111 -11.82 -21.56 -1.86
N ASP A 112 -12.70 -21.82 -0.90
CA ASP A 112 -12.71 -23.03 -0.10
C ASP A 112 -13.20 -24.21 -0.96
N ALA A 113 -12.56 -25.37 -0.81
CA ALA A 113 -12.83 -26.58 -1.61
C ALA A 113 -14.24 -27.17 -1.37
N SER A 114 -14.96 -26.67 -0.37
CA SER A 114 -16.31 -27.09 -0.01
C SER A 114 -17.38 -26.77 -1.07
N HIS A 115 -17.12 -25.85 -2.00
CA HIS A 115 -18.09 -25.43 -3.02
C HIS A 115 -17.61 -25.74 -4.45
N ALA A 116 -18.50 -26.28 -5.27
CA ALA A 116 -18.21 -26.55 -6.68
C ALA A 116 -18.33 -25.27 -7.52
N TRP A 117 -17.20 -24.62 -7.79
CA TRP A 117 -17.15 -23.42 -8.63
C TRP A 117 -16.83 -23.74 -10.10
N PRO A 118 -17.38 -22.98 -11.07
CA PRO A 118 -16.99 -23.11 -12.46
C PRO A 118 -15.49 -22.85 -12.62
N ARG A 119 -14.75 -23.78 -13.24
CA ARG A 119 -13.28 -23.69 -13.42
C ARG A 119 -12.80 -22.39 -14.06
N ALA A 120 -13.62 -21.76 -14.89
CA ALA A 120 -13.31 -20.49 -15.51
C ALA A 120 -13.31 -19.33 -14.49
N GLU A 121 -14.28 -19.29 -13.57
CA GLU A 121 -14.38 -18.27 -12.53
C GLU A 121 -13.27 -18.41 -11.50
N ILE A 122 -12.93 -19.64 -11.09
CA ILE A 122 -11.77 -19.92 -10.23
C ILE A 122 -10.50 -19.30 -10.82
N LYS A 123 -10.31 -19.45 -12.14
CA LYS A 123 -9.14 -18.90 -12.84
C LYS A 123 -9.19 -17.39 -13.02
N LEU A 124 -10.38 -16.79 -13.13
CA LEU A 124 -10.57 -15.35 -13.26
C LEU A 124 -10.33 -14.63 -11.94
N MET A 125 -10.73 -15.24 -10.82
CA MET A 125 -10.50 -14.71 -9.47
C MET A 125 -9.01 -14.56 -9.13
N GLY A 126 -8.17 -15.41 -9.72
CA GLY A 126 -6.72 -15.27 -9.65
C GLY A 126 -6.12 -15.68 -8.30
N SER A 127 -4.85 -15.31 -8.11
CA SER A 127 -4.12 -15.57 -6.86
C SER A 127 -4.44 -14.54 -5.77
N ILE A 128 -4.06 -14.84 -4.53
CA ILE A 128 -4.19 -13.91 -3.40
C ILE A 128 -3.51 -12.55 -3.66
N LEU A 129 -2.35 -12.56 -4.32
CA LEU A 129 -1.67 -11.33 -4.71
C LEU A 129 -2.47 -10.49 -5.73
N GLN A 130 -3.27 -11.11 -6.59
CA GLN A 130 -4.17 -10.38 -7.50
C GLN A 130 -5.37 -9.80 -6.74
N GLN A 131 -5.77 -10.41 -5.62
CA GLN A 131 -6.82 -9.86 -4.75
C GLN A 131 -6.33 -8.64 -3.98
N VAL A 132 -5.04 -8.60 -3.59
CA VAL A 132 -4.39 -7.39 -3.07
C VAL A 132 -4.50 -6.25 -4.08
N ASP A 133 -4.19 -6.51 -5.35
CA ASP A 133 -4.32 -5.51 -6.41
C ASP A 133 -5.78 -5.03 -6.54
N SER A 134 -6.74 -5.95 -6.42
CA SER A 134 -8.18 -5.66 -6.53
C SER A 134 -8.67 -4.76 -5.39
N ALA A 135 -8.31 -5.08 -4.14
CA ALA A 135 -8.62 -4.26 -2.97
C ALA A 135 -8.04 -2.85 -3.12
N ASN A 136 -6.76 -2.77 -3.49
CA ASN A 136 -6.07 -1.50 -3.65
C ASN A 136 -6.62 -0.66 -4.81
N ALA A 137 -7.02 -1.29 -5.92
CA ALA A 137 -7.65 -0.60 -7.03
C ALA A 137 -9.00 0.01 -6.62
N LEU A 138 -9.82 -0.73 -5.89
CA LEU A 138 -11.08 -0.19 -5.35
C LEU A 138 -10.83 0.98 -4.39
N PHE A 139 -9.84 0.87 -3.49
CA PHE A 139 -9.46 1.98 -2.62
C PHE A 139 -8.99 3.21 -3.40
N ALA A 140 -8.12 3.03 -4.39
CA ALA A 140 -7.61 4.12 -5.24
C ALA A 140 -8.71 4.82 -6.08
N LEU A 141 -9.85 4.15 -6.29
CA LEU A 141 -11.06 4.68 -6.94
C LEU A 141 -12.09 5.24 -5.94
N GLY A 142 -11.84 5.10 -4.63
CA GLY A 142 -12.77 5.46 -3.57
C GLY A 142 -14.04 4.61 -3.58
N LEU A 143 -13.93 3.33 -3.94
CA LEU A 143 -15.01 2.34 -4.02
C LEU A 143 -14.90 1.23 -2.97
N GLY A 144 -13.73 1.02 -2.39
CA GLY A 144 -13.46 -0.04 -1.42
C GLY A 144 -12.65 0.45 -0.21
N PRO A 145 -12.68 -0.29 0.91
CA PRO A 145 -11.92 0.06 2.09
C PRO A 145 -10.43 -0.03 1.78
N ARG A 146 -9.63 0.63 2.61
CA ARG A 146 -8.18 0.50 2.52
C ARG A 146 -7.72 -0.91 2.86
N LEU A 147 -6.79 -1.45 2.07
CA LEU A 147 -6.00 -2.62 2.44
C LEU A 147 -4.69 -2.14 3.07
N TYR A 148 -4.50 -2.40 4.36
CA TYR A 148 -3.24 -2.07 5.04
C TYR A 148 -2.14 -3.05 4.66
N ASP A 149 -2.46 -4.36 4.64
CA ASP A 149 -1.45 -5.39 4.39
C ASP A 149 -2.04 -6.72 3.92
N LEU A 150 -1.20 -7.52 3.29
CA LEU A 150 -1.38 -8.96 3.19
C LEU A 150 -0.38 -9.59 4.15
N ALA A 151 -0.91 -10.28 5.16
CA ALA A 151 -0.11 -10.91 6.19
C ALA A 151 -0.26 -12.44 6.15
N GLU A 152 0.82 -13.10 6.55
CA GLU A 152 0.80 -14.50 6.96
C GLU A 152 0.67 -14.54 8.49
N LEU A 153 -0.33 -15.25 8.98
CA LEU A 153 -0.44 -15.56 10.40
C LEU A 153 0.03 -17.01 10.59
N TYR A 154 0.87 -17.28 11.58
CA TYR A 154 1.44 -18.62 11.74
C TYR A 154 1.51 -19.07 13.20
N ASN A 155 1.58 -20.38 13.38
CA ASN A 155 2.05 -21.05 14.59
C ASN A 155 2.89 -22.27 14.14
N ASP A 156 3.21 -23.19 15.06
CA ASP A 156 4.05 -24.35 14.74
C ASP A 156 3.40 -25.33 13.73
N ASP A 157 2.06 -25.34 13.64
CA ASP A 157 1.30 -26.33 12.85
C ASP A 157 0.60 -25.74 11.61
N HIS A 158 0.40 -24.42 11.58
CA HIS A 158 -0.49 -23.74 10.65
C HIS A 158 0.08 -22.43 10.14
N GLN A 159 -0.26 -22.15 8.88
CA GLN A 159 -0.07 -20.86 8.24
C GLN A 159 -1.41 -20.43 7.64
N LEU A 160 -1.79 -19.18 7.87
CA LEU A 160 -3.04 -18.61 7.41
C LEU A 160 -2.77 -17.33 6.63
N THR A 161 -3.54 -17.14 5.57
CA THR A 161 -3.55 -15.90 4.81
C THR A 161 -4.55 -14.92 5.42
N CYS A 162 -4.09 -13.71 5.73
CA CYS A 162 -4.90 -12.64 6.31
C CYS A 162 -4.77 -11.35 5.49
N PHE A 163 -5.91 -10.84 5.01
CA PHE A 163 -5.98 -9.46 4.53
C PHE A 163 -6.27 -8.54 5.72
N VAL A 164 -5.35 -7.61 5.99
CA VAL A 164 -5.54 -6.58 7.03
C VAL A 164 -6.16 -5.36 6.37
N VAL A 165 -7.42 -5.11 6.68
CA VAL A 165 -8.25 -4.10 6.00
C VAL A 165 -8.73 -3.05 6.98
N GLN A 166 -9.04 -1.86 6.49
CA GLN A 166 -9.83 -0.89 7.24
C GLN A 166 -11.20 -1.48 7.56
N HIS A 167 -11.56 -1.47 8.84
CA HIS A 167 -12.90 -1.82 9.29
C HIS A 167 -13.88 -0.71 8.95
N ILE A 168 -14.98 -1.09 8.31
CA ILE A 168 -16.09 -0.18 8.02
C ILE A 168 -17.16 -0.42 9.07
N HIS A 169 -17.32 0.56 9.97
CA HIS A 169 -18.47 0.64 10.87
C HIS A 169 -19.70 1.05 10.06
N GLY A 170 -20.20 0.11 9.28
CA GLY A 170 -21.14 0.33 8.21
C GLY A 170 -22.60 0.27 8.62
N GLU A 171 -23.41 1.16 8.04
CA GLU A 171 -24.87 0.99 7.95
C GLU A 171 -25.24 0.58 6.52
N THR A 172 -26.42 -0.01 6.37
CA THR A 172 -27.00 -0.25 5.05
C THR A 172 -27.24 1.09 4.35
N PRO A 173 -26.74 1.30 3.12
CA PRO A 173 -26.93 2.55 2.39
C PRO A 173 -28.39 2.75 1.99
N SER A 174 -28.78 3.99 1.68
CA SER A 174 -30.06 4.27 1.03
C SER A 174 -30.06 3.80 -0.43
N ILE A 175 -31.25 3.68 -1.02
CA ILE A 175 -31.39 3.26 -2.42
C ILE A 175 -30.70 4.24 -3.40
N ASN A 176 -30.75 5.54 -3.11
CA ASN A 176 -30.11 6.57 -3.94
C ASN A 176 -28.58 6.47 -3.86
N GLU A 177 -28.05 6.27 -2.65
CA GLU A 177 -26.62 6.03 -2.42
C GLU A 177 -26.13 4.78 -3.16
N TYR A 178 -26.89 3.70 -3.10
CA TYR A 178 -26.64 2.49 -3.86
C TYR A 178 -26.58 2.75 -5.38
N HIS A 179 -27.53 3.51 -5.94
CA HIS A 179 -27.50 3.85 -7.37
C HIS A 179 -26.31 4.74 -7.74
N THR A 180 -25.97 5.73 -6.92
CA THR A 180 -24.76 6.54 -7.12
C THR A 180 -23.49 5.69 -7.07
N PHE A 181 -23.42 4.72 -6.15
CA PHE A 181 -22.31 3.77 -6.11
C PHE A 181 -22.21 2.94 -7.38
N LEU A 182 -23.32 2.33 -7.83
CA LEU A 182 -23.33 1.53 -9.05
C LEU A 182 -22.96 2.32 -10.29
N GLN A 183 -23.36 3.59 -10.38
CA GLN A 183 -22.94 4.46 -11.47
C GLN A 183 -21.42 4.64 -11.50
N ARG A 184 -20.80 4.98 -10.36
CA ARG A 184 -19.34 5.14 -10.26
C ARG A 184 -18.60 3.85 -10.56
N LEU A 185 -19.15 2.71 -10.12
CA LEU A 185 -18.59 1.40 -10.44
C LEU A 185 -18.68 1.08 -11.94
N GLN A 186 -19.82 1.36 -12.57
CA GLN A 186 -20.00 1.19 -14.02
C GLN A 186 -19.04 2.09 -14.80
N GLU A 187 -18.83 3.35 -14.40
CA GLU A 187 -17.85 4.25 -15.01
C GLU A 187 -16.42 3.67 -14.98
N ALA A 188 -16.02 3.04 -13.87
CA ALA A 188 -14.72 2.36 -13.76
C ALA A 188 -14.61 1.12 -14.65
N ILE A 189 -15.72 0.38 -14.82
CA ILE A 189 -15.81 -0.77 -15.73
C ILE A 189 -15.74 -0.32 -17.20
N ASP A 190 -16.47 0.73 -17.55
CA ASP A 190 -16.52 1.27 -18.92
C ASP A 190 -15.19 1.89 -19.36
N ALA A 191 -14.47 2.53 -18.42
CA ALA A 191 -13.09 2.96 -18.62
C ALA A 191 -12.11 1.76 -18.76
N GLY A 192 -12.58 0.54 -18.49
CA GLY A 192 -11.80 -0.69 -18.45
C GLY A 192 -10.72 -0.66 -17.38
N ILE A 193 -10.95 0.04 -16.27
CA ILE A 193 -10.08 0.04 -15.09
C ILE A 193 -10.36 -1.19 -14.24
N LEU A 194 -11.63 -1.58 -14.16
CA LEU A 194 -12.09 -2.77 -13.45
C LEU A 194 -12.83 -3.72 -14.41
N GLU A 195 -12.72 -5.01 -14.14
CA GLU A 195 -13.59 -6.04 -14.71
C GLU A 195 -14.21 -6.85 -13.58
N LEU A 196 -15.36 -7.47 -13.82
CA LEU A 196 -16.03 -8.36 -12.85
C LEU A 196 -15.69 -9.82 -13.13
N VAL A 197 -15.42 -10.58 -12.07
CA VAL A 197 -15.21 -12.04 -12.14
C VAL A 197 -16.48 -12.73 -12.63
N ALA A 198 -17.64 -12.34 -12.08
CA ALA A 198 -18.93 -12.91 -12.44
C ALA A 198 -19.30 -12.64 -13.92
N ALA A 199 -19.62 -13.70 -14.66
CA ALA A 199 -19.93 -13.62 -16.09
C ALA A 199 -21.14 -12.72 -16.42
N ASN A 200 -22.11 -12.63 -15.51
CA ASN A 200 -23.29 -11.77 -15.63
C ASN A 200 -23.06 -10.31 -15.19
N GLY A 201 -21.85 -9.95 -14.76
CA GLY A 201 -21.48 -8.58 -14.40
C GLY A 201 -22.33 -8.03 -13.25
N LEU A 202 -22.79 -6.78 -13.36
CA LEU A 202 -23.66 -6.16 -12.33
C LEU A 202 -25.05 -6.81 -12.21
N LYS A 203 -25.39 -7.80 -13.05
CA LYS A 203 -26.59 -8.63 -12.87
C LYS A 203 -26.34 -9.81 -11.93
N ASN A 204 -25.14 -9.94 -11.37
CA ASN A 204 -24.84 -10.92 -10.32
C ASN A 204 -25.67 -10.64 -9.06
N GLU A 205 -26.03 -11.69 -8.33
CA GLU A 205 -26.82 -11.61 -7.10
C GLU A 205 -26.23 -10.62 -6.07
N ASP A 206 -24.90 -10.56 -5.98
CA ASP A 206 -24.20 -9.62 -5.11
C ASP A 206 -24.53 -8.15 -5.41
N PHE A 207 -24.92 -7.81 -6.64
CA PHE A 207 -25.30 -6.44 -7.02
C PHE A 207 -26.80 -6.29 -7.28
N GLN A 208 -27.61 -7.33 -7.12
CA GLN A 208 -29.06 -7.25 -7.30
C GLN A 208 -29.81 -7.08 -5.97
N ASP A 209 -29.19 -7.49 -4.86
CA ASP A 209 -29.75 -7.31 -3.52
C ASP A 209 -29.56 -5.86 -3.02
N ALA A 210 -30.38 -4.96 -3.56
CA ALA A 210 -30.37 -3.56 -3.20
C ALA A 210 -30.97 -3.32 -1.79
N PRO A 211 -30.45 -2.33 -1.04
CA PRO A 211 -29.33 -1.45 -1.38
C PRO A 211 -27.98 -1.98 -0.88
N GLY A 212 -27.95 -3.10 -0.16
CA GLY A 212 -26.78 -3.58 0.59
C GLY A 212 -25.78 -4.40 -0.22
N CYS A 213 -26.09 -4.77 -1.46
CA CYS A 213 -25.27 -5.64 -2.29
C CYS A 213 -24.91 -6.96 -1.57
N ASN A 214 -25.92 -7.69 -1.07
CA ASN A 214 -25.72 -8.89 -0.24
C ASN A 214 -24.90 -8.60 1.04
N GLY A 215 -25.09 -7.41 1.60
CA GLY A 215 -24.34 -6.91 2.77
C GLY A 215 -22.90 -6.43 2.47
N ASN A 216 -22.44 -6.49 1.21
CA ASN A 216 -21.08 -6.09 0.84
C ASN A 216 -20.92 -4.59 0.60
N LEU A 217 -22.00 -3.84 0.39
CA LEU A 217 -21.97 -2.38 0.27
C LEU A 217 -22.38 -1.73 1.59
N LEU A 218 -21.45 -0.98 2.18
CA LEU A 218 -21.62 -0.37 3.49
C LEU A 218 -21.42 1.15 3.42
N LYS A 219 -22.25 1.91 4.12
CA LYS A 219 -22.02 3.33 4.39
C LYS A 219 -21.26 3.49 5.70
N ASN A 220 -20.03 3.96 5.64
CA ASN A 220 -19.20 4.16 6.81
C ASN A 220 -19.71 5.30 7.69
N LYS A 221 -19.84 5.08 9.00
CA LYS A 221 -20.25 6.11 9.95
C LYS A 221 -19.25 7.25 10.08
N ALA A 222 -17.95 6.96 9.96
CA ALA A 222 -16.90 7.95 10.24
C ALA A 222 -16.81 9.06 9.18
N ASP A 223 -17.00 8.73 7.90
CA ASP A 223 -16.85 9.69 6.79
C ASP A 223 -18.03 9.73 5.81
N ALA A 224 -19.11 9.00 6.13
CA ALA A 224 -20.34 8.90 5.33
C ALA A 224 -20.13 8.36 3.89
N LYS A 225 -18.97 7.80 3.56
CA LYS A 225 -18.69 7.23 2.24
C LYS A 225 -19.17 5.79 2.12
N LEU A 226 -19.36 5.37 0.87
CA LEU A 226 -19.77 4.02 0.52
C LEU A 226 -18.56 3.16 0.17
N TYR A 227 -18.53 1.96 0.71
CA TYR A 227 -17.45 1.00 0.54
C TYR A 227 -17.98 -0.38 0.22
N TYR A 228 -17.44 -0.98 -0.84
CA TYR A 228 -17.68 -2.37 -1.19
C TYR A 228 -16.58 -3.25 -0.61
N VAL A 229 -16.92 -4.15 0.32
CA VAL A 229 -15.94 -4.89 1.14
C VAL A 229 -15.51 -6.24 0.55
N ASP A 230 -16.20 -6.75 -0.48
CA ASP A 230 -15.86 -8.01 -1.16
C ASP A 230 -15.06 -7.80 -2.45
N PHE A 231 -13.83 -7.32 -2.30
CA PHE A 231 -12.94 -6.95 -3.41
C PHE A 231 -12.56 -8.10 -4.37
N GLN A 232 -12.90 -9.34 -4.05
CA GLN A 232 -12.62 -10.56 -4.81
C GLN A 232 -13.48 -10.70 -6.06
N GLN A 233 -14.55 -9.91 -6.17
CA GLN A 233 -15.40 -9.86 -7.37
C GLN A 233 -14.78 -9.07 -8.52
N PHE A 234 -13.62 -8.44 -8.32
CA PHE A 234 -13.01 -7.53 -9.28
C PHE A 234 -11.67 -8.02 -9.82
N ILE A 235 -11.37 -7.59 -11.04
CA ILE A 235 -10.09 -7.81 -11.71
C ILE A 235 -9.59 -6.44 -12.18
N PRO A 236 -8.54 -5.87 -11.58
CA PRO A 236 -8.08 -4.54 -11.94
C PRO A 236 -7.17 -4.56 -13.17
N ARG A 237 -7.23 -3.47 -13.93
CA ARG A 237 -6.27 -3.11 -14.98
C ARG A 237 -5.32 -2.06 -14.44
N ASN A 238 -4.35 -2.50 -13.63
CA ASN A 238 -3.43 -1.62 -12.90
C ASN A 238 -2.65 -0.66 -13.81
N ASP A 239 -2.31 -1.06 -15.03
CA ASP A 239 -1.64 -0.20 -16.01
C ASP A 239 -2.49 1.04 -16.35
N ARG A 240 -3.80 0.85 -16.60
CA ARG A 240 -4.75 1.93 -16.88
C ARG A 240 -5.02 2.77 -15.64
N LEU A 241 -5.19 2.13 -14.48
CA LEU A 241 -5.38 2.82 -13.20
C LEU A 241 -4.19 3.74 -12.90
N LEU A 242 -2.97 3.22 -13.00
CA LEU A 242 -1.74 4.00 -12.79
C LEU A 242 -1.64 5.15 -13.78
N GLN A 243 -1.92 4.91 -15.06
CA GLN A 243 -1.93 5.96 -16.08
C GLN A 243 -2.92 7.07 -15.71
N GLN A 244 -4.14 6.72 -15.32
CA GLN A 244 -5.17 7.68 -14.93
C GLN A 244 -4.74 8.50 -13.70
N ILE A 245 -4.19 7.86 -12.66
CA ILE A 245 -3.73 8.53 -11.45
C ILE A 245 -2.59 9.50 -11.77
N VAL A 246 -1.61 9.08 -12.58
CA VAL A 246 -0.47 9.90 -12.99
C VAL A 246 -0.92 11.10 -13.83
N MET A 247 -1.87 10.90 -14.74
CA MET A 247 -2.43 11.99 -15.54
C MET A 247 -3.24 12.97 -14.69
N ALA A 248 -4.05 12.48 -13.75
CA ALA A 248 -4.83 13.32 -12.84
C ALA A 248 -3.93 14.11 -11.87
N SER A 249 -2.78 13.55 -11.48
CA SER A 249 -1.83 14.14 -10.54
C SER A 249 -0.67 14.85 -11.25
N LYS A 250 -0.81 15.13 -12.55
CA LYS A 250 0.29 15.66 -13.38
C LYS A 250 0.87 16.96 -12.79
N ASN A 251 0.01 17.88 -12.39
CA ASN A 251 0.46 19.17 -11.86
C ASN A 251 1.13 19.06 -10.49
N SER A 252 0.81 18.03 -9.70
CA SER A 252 1.38 17.81 -8.36
C SER A 252 2.69 17.01 -8.39
N PHE A 253 2.83 16.05 -9.32
CA PHE A 253 4.00 15.15 -9.37
C PHE A 253 5.11 15.58 -10.33
N HIS A 254 4.80 16.47 -11.27
CA HIS A 254 5.77 16.85 -12.29
C HIS A 254 6.57 18.06 -11.86
N PHE A 255 7.85 18.09 -12.27
CA PHE A 255 8.76 19.17 -11.94
C PHE A 255 9.53 19.65 -13.19
N GLY A 256 9.96 20.92 -13.17
CA GLY A 256 10.85 21.51 -14.18
C GLY A 256 10.16 22.04 -15.44
N LYS A 257 10.98 22.61 -16.35
CA LYS A 257 10.53 23.24 -17.60
C LYS A 257 9.94 22.20 -18.56
N THR A 258 8.94 22.59 -19.34
CA THR A 258 8.39 21.77 -20.44
C THR A 258 9.35 21.76 -21.63
N TYR A 259 9.63 20.57 -22.18
CA TYR A 259 10.55 20.42 -23.32
C TYR A 259 9.75 20.25 -24.61
N LEU A 260 9.96 21.13 -25.59
CA LEU A 260 9.26 21.11 -26.90
C LEU A 260 9.45 19.77 -27.63
N PHE A 261 10.66 19.23 -27.63
CA PHE A 261 11.03 18.01 -28.36
C PHE A 261 10.53 16.70 -27.71
N ARG A 262 9.87 16.77 -26.53
CA ARG A 262 9.19 15.63 -25.88
C ARG A 262 7.67 15.84 -25.79
N GLY A 263 7.10 16.60 -26.73
CA GLY A 263 5.65 16.81 -26.82
C GLY A 263 5.07 17.69 -25.71
N HIS A 264 5.83 18.69 -25.24
CA HIS A 264 5.39 19.63 -24.20
C HIS A 264 5.01 18.97 -22.84
N THR A 265 5.66 17.87 -22.50
CA THR A 265 5.47 17.22 -21.19
C THR A 265 6.59 17.62 -20.23
N SER A 266 6.23 17.93 -18.99
CA SER A 266 7.16 18.07 -17.86
C SER A 266 7.69 16.70 -17.43
N TYR A 267 8.80 16.65 -16.70
CA TYR A 267 9.31 15.40 -16.14
C TYR A 267 8.48 14.96 -14.94
N LEU A 268 8.24 13.65 -14.79
CA LEU A 268 7.98 13.10 -13.46
C LEU A 268 9.23 13.28 -12.61
N TYR A 269 9.06 13.68 -11.34
CA TYR A 269 10.19 13.80 -10.43
C TYR A 269 10.98 12.48 -10.34
N GLN A 270 10.26 11.36 -10.17
CA GLN A 270 10.83 10.01 -10.11
C GLN A 270 10.16 9.07 -11.10
N LYS A 271 10.92 8.09 -11.61
CA LYS A 271 10.37 7.03 -12.47
C LYS A 271 9.40 6.17 -11.66
N ILE A 272 8.15 6.14 -12.09
CA ILE A 272 7.12 5.28 -11.49
C ILE A 272 7.30 3.85 -12.04
N PRO A 273 7.42 2.82 -11.19
CA PRO A 273 7.51 1.43 -11.64
C PRO A 273 6.33 1.03 -12.54
N GLY A 274 6.62 0.28 -13.60
CA GLY A 274 5.61 -0.20 -14.56
C GLY A 274 5.10 0.84 -15.57
N GLN A 275 5.53 2.10 -15.47
CA GLN A 275 5.12 3.16 -16.41
C GLN A 275 6.19 3.48 -17.45
N LYS A 276 5.74 3.89 -18.65
CA LYS A 276 6.63 4.26 -19.77
C LYS A 276 7.21 5.66 -19.65
N TYR A 277 6.67 6.49 -18.76
CA TYR A 277 7.13 7.87 -18.56
C TYR A 277 8.55 7.89 -17.99
N SER A 278 9.41 8.73 -18.56
CA SER A 278 10.74 8.97 -18.02
C SER A 278 10.62 9.82 -16.76
N GLY A 279 11.15 9.31 -15.65
CA GLY A 279 11.43 10.12 -14.47
C GLY A 279 12.76 10.83 -14.64
N LYS A 280 12.88 12.04 -14.07
CA LYS A 280 14.18 12.74 -14.00
C LYS A 280 15.19 11.93 -13.18
N ARG A 281 14.71 11.23 -12.14
CA ARG A 281 15.50 10.45 -11.18
C ARG A 281 15.35 8.94 -11.39
N ASP A 282 16.47 8.22 -11.26
CA ASP A 282 16.47 6.75 -11.26
C ASP A 282 16.23 6.24 -9.83
N THR A 283 15.00 5.81 -9.59
CA THR A 283 14.54 5.28 -8.29
C THR A 283 15.33 4.06 -7.84
N ALA A 284 15.67 3.13 -8.74
CA ALA A 284 16.31 1.89 -8.36
C ALA A 284 17.76 2.14 -7.93
N TYR A 285 18.47 2.93 -8.73
CA TYR A 285 19.83 3.34 -8.40
C TYR A 285 19.88 4.18 -7.11
N ARG A 286 18.98 5.15 -6.95
CA ARG A 286 18.91 5.97 -5.73
C ARG A 286 18.67 5.10 -4.48
N TRP A 287 17.78 4.12 -4.58
CA TRP A 287 17.53 3.17 -3.49
C TRP A 287 18.75 2.31 -3.15
N GLU A 288 19.46 1.79 -4.15
CA GLU A 288 20.71 1.03 -3.94
C GLU A 288 21.74 1.84 -3.13
N ARG A 289 21.86 3.13 -3.41
CA ARG A 289 22.76 4.05 -2.70
C ARG A 289 22.33 4.30 -1.25
N ILE A 290 21.03 4.41 -1.01
CA ILE A 290 20.47 4.47 0.36
C ILE A 290 20.81 3.18 1.12
N GLN A 291 20.63 2.01 0.50
CA GLN A 291 20.95 0.73 1.12
C GLN A 291 22.46 0.60 1.41
N GLN A 292 23.32 1.08 0.50
CA GLN A 292 24.77 1.11 0.72
C GLN A 292 25.12 1.87 2.01
N LEU A 293 24.58 3.09 2.19
CA LEU A 293 24.82 3.90 3.38
C LEU A 293 24.25 3.28 4.66
N LEU A 294 23.07 2.66 4.60
CA LEU A 294 22.50 1.95 5.76
C LEU A 294 23.37 0.74 6.14
N ASN A 295 23.77 -0.06 5.15
CA ASN A 295 24.55 -1.27 5.37
C ASN A 295 25.94 -0.98 5.96
N SER A 296 26.56 0.15 5.60
CA SER A 296 27.86 0.53 6.17
C SER A 296 27.79 0.82 7.67
N GLN A 297 26.60 1.11 8.19
CA GLN A 297 26.31 1.28 9.62
C GLN A 297 25.64 0.05 10.24
N HIS A 298 25.62 -1.08 9.53
CA HIS A 298 24.89 -2.31 9.93
C HIS A 298 23.40 -2.07 10.19
N LEU A 299 22.80 -1.13 9.47
CA LEU A 299 21.39 -0.81 9.53
C LEU A 299 20.65 -1.36 8.30
N THR A 300 19.35 -1.59 8.46
CA THR A 300 18.42 -1.96 7.40
C THR A 300 17.08 -1.27 7.69
N VAL A 301 16.26 -1.06 6.67
CA VAL A 301 14.87 -0.61 6.85
C VAL A 301 13.95 -1.74 7.32
N LYS A 302 14.38 -3.01 7.22
CA LYS A 302 13.57 -4.17 7.60
C LYS A 302 13.07 -4.04 9.05
N ASP A 303 11.78 -4.27 9.22
CA ASP A 303 11.04 -4.22 10.49
C ASP A 303 11.14 -2.86 11.23
N ARG A 304 11.39 -1.76 10.50
CA ARG A 304 11.46 -0.40 11.05
C ARG A 304 10.40 0.53 10.48
N LEU A 305 10.07 1.55 11.26
CA LEU A 305 9.36 2.74 10.78
C LEU A 305 10.28 3.57 9.88
N VAL A 306 9.77 4.04 8.75
CA VAL A 306 10.45 5.00 7.87
C VAL A 306 9.68 6.31 7.88
N LEU A 307 10.38 7.43 8.06
CA LEU A 307 9.83 8.78 8.03
C LEU A 307 10.36 9.51 6.79
N ASP A 308 9.52 9.77 5.80
CA ASP A 308 9.92 10.37 4.51
C ASP A 308 9.43 11.82 4.38
N ILE A 309 10.35 12.77 4.48
CA ILE A 309 10.06 14.21 4.51
C ILE A 309 10.16 14.77 3.09
N CYS A 310 9.09 15.45 2.64
CA CYS A 310 8.89 15.83 1.23
C CYS A 310 8.85 14.59 0.32
N CYS A 311 7.99 13.62 0.68
CA CYS A 311 7.96 12.30 0.07
C CYS A 311 7.50 12.28 -1.40
N ASN A 312 6.95 13.37 -1.92
CA ASN A 312 6.34 13.49 -3.23
C ASN A 312 5.32 12.36 -3.47
N ALA A 313 5.48 11.59 -4.55
CA ALA A 313 4.69 10.43 -4.91
C ALA A 313 4.91 9.21 -3.99
N GLY A 314 5.79 9.28 -3.00
CA GLY A 314 6.05 8.22 -2.01
C GLY A 314 6.87 7.03 -2.54
N ILE A 315 7.62 7.21 -3.63
CA ILE A 315 8.32 6.10 -4.32
C ILE A 315 9.45 5.51 -3.46
N MET A 316 10.12 6.33 -2.64
CA MET A 316 11.13 5.84 -1.69
C MET A 316 10.49 5.05 -0.54
N MET A 317 9.30 5.45 -0.07
CA MET A 317 8.53 4.64 0.87
C MET A 317 8.13 3.28 0.27
N SER A 318 7.71 3.22 -1.00
CA SER A 318 7.45 1.93 -1.66
C SER A 318 8.71 1.07 -1.74
N ALA A 319 9.87 1.68 -2.00
CA ALA A 319 11.16 0.97 -2.02
C ALA A 319 11.50 0.41 -0.63
N ALA A 320 11.26 1.18 0.44
CA ALA A 320 11.46 0.72 1.80
C ALA A 320 10.53 -0.44 2.18
N LEU A 321 9.22 -0.35 1.87
CA LEU A 321 8.25 -1.41 2.13
C LEU A 321 8.57 -2.72 1.39
N ARG A 322 9.13 -2.63 0.19
CA ARG A 322 9.63 -3.78 -0.58
C ARG A 322 10.85 -4.46 0.03
N ASN A 323 11.58 -3.73 0.87
CA ASN A 323 12.73 -4.22 1.61
C ASN A 323 12.38 -4.50 3.08
N GLY A 324 11.09 -4.70 3.36
CA GLY A 324 10.60 -5.16 4.65
C GLY A 324 10.39 -4.06 5.69
N ALA A 325 10.35 -2.78 5.32
CA ALA A 325 9.96 -1.74 6.27
C ALA A 325 8.62 -2.07 6.93
N LYS A 326 8.51 -1.83 8.24
CA LYS A 326 7.33 -2.14 9.03
C LYS A 326 6.17 -1.22 8.66
N TRP A 327 6.46 0.08 8.57
CA TRP A 327 5.53 1.12 8.13
C TRP A 327 6.29 2.32 7.60
N CYS A 328 5.63 3.14 6.78
CA CYS A 328 6.19 4.40 6.31
C CYS A 328 5.23 5.57 6.59
N VAL A 329 5.73 6.68 7.12
CA VAL A 329 5.00 7.94 7.26
C VAL A 329 5.65 8.97 6.36
N GLY A 330 4.87 9.61 5.49
CA GLY A 330 5.35 10.56 4.50
C GLY A 330 4.66 11.91 4.63
N TRP A 331 5.41 13.00 4.50
CA TRP A 331 4.88 14.36 4.49
C TRP A 331 5.12 15.02 3.14
N ASP A 332 4.10 15.66 2.58
CA ASP A 332 4.21 16.55 1.43
C ASP A 332 3.04 17.54 1.41
N LEU A 333 2.95 18.39 0.40
CA LEU A 333 1.84 19.30 0.22
C LEU A 333 0.50 18.55 0.13
N PRO A 334 -0.61 19.12 0.66
CA PRO A 334 -1.92 18.48 0.63
C PRO A 334 -2.37 17.99 -0.77
N GLU A 335 -2.09 18.78 -1.81
CA GLU A 335 -2.41 18.47 -3.20
C GLU A 335 -1.54 17.37 -3.83
N VAL A 336 -0.41 17.03 -3.21
CA VAL A 336 0.49 15.94 -3.64
C VAL A 336 0.05 14.63 -2.98
N VAL A 337 -0.25 14.68 -1.69
CA VAL A 337 -0.57 13.51 -0.85
C VAL A 337 -1.76 12.72 -1.38
N SER A 338 -2.84 13.36 -1.81
CA SER A 338 -4.02 12.66 -2.35
C SER A 338 -3.69 11.81 -3.58
N GLY A 339 -2.87 12.35 -4.50
CA GLY A 339 -2.38 11.60 -5.64
C GLY A 339 -1.42 10.48 -5.21
N ALA A 340 -0.55 10.76 -4.24
CA ALA A 340 0.48 9.83 -3.78
C ALA A 340 -0.15 8.60 -3.12
N GLU A 341 -1.14 8.77 -2.25
CA GLU A 341 -1.85 7.67 -1.60
C GLU A 341 -2.51 6.72 -2.62
N ARG A 342 -3.21 7.28 -3.61
CA ARG A 342 -3.84 6.49 -4.68
C ARG A 342 -2.82 5.76 -5.53
N LEU A 343 -1.71 6.43 -5.87
CA LEU A 343 -0.62 5.85 -6.63
C LEU A 343 0.03 4.69 -5.88
N GLN A 344 0.31 4.88 -4.58
CA GLN A 344 0.92 3.86 -3.74
C GLN A 344 0.03 2.62 -3.57
N ALA A 345 -1.28 2.83 -3.36
CA ALA A 345 -2.24 1.74 -3.36
C ALA A 345 -2.18 0.97 -4.68
N ALA A 346 -2.25 1.66 -5.82
CA ALA A 346 -2.17 1.03 -7.14
C ALA A 346 -0.82 0.31 -7.41
N LEU A 347 0.25 0.66 -6.70
CA LEU A 347 1.54 -0.04 -6.73
C LEU A 347 1.60 -1.25 -5.79
N GLY A 348 0.57 -1.47 -4.96
CA GLY A 348 0.48 -2.57 -4.02
C GLY A 348 1.09 -2.27 -2.65
N CYS A 349 1.12 -0.99 -2.25
CA CYS A 349 1.62 -0.55 -0.94
C CYS A 349 0.47 -0.03 -0.06
N GLY A 350 0.25 -0.66 1.08
CA GLY A 350 -0.81 -0.34 2.04
C GLY A 350 -0.32 0.15 3.41
N ARG A 351 0.90 -0.21 3.84
CA ARG A 351 1.51 0.16 5.13
C ARG A 351 2.14 1.56 5.13
N LEU A 352 1.31 2.54 4.79
CA LEU A 352 1.69 3.93 4.57
C LEU A 352 0.86 4.87 5.44
N HIS A 353 1.36 6.05 5.76
CA HIS A 353 0.55 7.14 6.29
C HIS A 353 1.03 8.43 5.65
N PHE A 354 0.16 9.08 4.87
CA PHE A 354 0.51 10.34 4.24
C PHE A 354 -0.08 11.50 5.00
N VAL A 355 0.72 12.54 5.21
CA VAL A 355 0.35 13.77 5.89
C VAL A 355 0.47 14.93 4.91
N GLY A 356 -0.67 15.51 4.56
CA GLY A 356 -0.73 16.72 3.73
C GLY A 356 -0.46 17.97 4.57
N ALA A 357 0.72 18.57 4.42
CA ALA A 357 1.13 19.73 5.22
C ALA A 357 2.04 20.69 4.45
N GLN A 358 1.93 21.98 4.76
CA GLN A 358 2.94 22.96 4.39
C GLN A 358 4.05 22.92 5.45
N LEU A 359 5.15 22.24 5.10
CA LEU A 359 6.30 22.09 5.98
C LEU A 359 7.13 23.37 6.01
N SER A 360 7.69 23.66 7.18
CA SER A 360 8.68 24.71 7.44
C SER A 360 9.60 24.24 8.56
N ASP A 361 10.73 24.91 8.76
CA ASP A 361 11.70 24.62 9.82
C ASP A 361 11.07 24.47 11.22
N LYS A 362 9.96 25.18 11.49
CA LYS A 362 9.22 25.14 12.76
C LYS A 362 8.07 24.14 12.81
N TYR A 363 7.84 23.38 11.76
CA TYR A 363 6.76 22.40 11.70
C TYR A 363 7.03 21.25 12.67
N SER A 364 6.02 20.87 13.48
CA SER A 364 6.12 19.69 14.34
C SER A 364 5.63 18.45 13.61
N LEU A 365 6.57 17.56 13.27
CA LEU A 365 6.28 16.26 12.65
C LEU A 365 5.65 15.31 13.67
N LYS A 366 6.08 15.38 14.93
CA LYS A 366 5.69 14.42 15.97
C LYS A 366 4.18 14.34 16.17
N LYS A 367 3.46 15.46 16.00
CA LYS A 367 2.00 15.53 16.17
C LYS A 367 1.23 14.73 15.12
N ASP A 368 1.83 14.48 13.95
CA ASP A 368 1.16 13.78 12.84
C ASP A 368 1.54 12.30 12.79
N ILE A 369 2.50 11.86 13.60
CA ILE A 369 2.83 10.44 13.72
C ILE A 369 1.69 9.77 14.50
N PRO A 370 0.99 8.79 13.92
CA PRO A 370 -0.08 8.09 14.61
C PRO A 370 0.40 7.49 15.94
N GLU A 371 -0.43 7.59 16.99
CA GLU A 371 -0.07 7.16 18.34
C GLU A 371 0.42 5.70 18.39
N TRP A 372 -0.21 4.82 17.63
CA TRP A 372 0.14 3.40 17.55
C TRP A 372 1.51 3.13 16.88
N LEU A 373 2.09 4.12 16.18
CA LEU A 373 3.45 4.06 15.62
C LEU A 373 4.51 4.68 16.54
N MET A 374 4.11 5.39 17.59
CA MET A 374 5.05 6.04 18.51
C MET A 374 6.04 5.08 19.17
N PRO A 375 5.68 3.83 19.55
CA PRO A 375 6.65 2.87 20.07
C PRO A 375 7.79 2.52 19.10
N GLU A 376 7.57 2.68 17.79
CA GLU A 376 8.55 2.34 16.74
C GLU A 376 9.52 3.49 16.44
N ILE A 377 9.23 4.69 16.97
CA ILE A 377 9.92 5.92 16.58
C ILE A 377 11.40 5.91 16.94
N GLU A 378 11.76 5.21 18.04
CA GLU A 378 13.14 5.10 18.51
C GLU A 378 14.06 4.42 17.47
N ASN A 379 13.46 3.50 16.72
CA ASN A 379 14.14 2.69 15.73
C ASN A 379 13.96 3.21 14.30
N ALA A 380 13.33 4.37 14.12
CA ALA A 380 12.95 4.86 12.81
C ALA A 380 14.16 5.26 11.94
N ILE A 381 14.00 5.11 10.63
CA ILE A 381 14.93 5.62 9.62
C ILE A 381 14.28 6.84 8.96
N VAL A 382 14.95 7.99 9.04
CA VAL A 382 14.47 9.24 8.44
C VAL A 382 15.07 9.42 7.05
N PHE A 383 14.23 9.73 6.08
CA PHE A 383 14.61 10.15 4.74
C PHE A 383 14.38 11.66 4.62
N TYR A 384 15.49 12.40 4.46
CA TYR A 384 15.54 13.84 4.28
C TYR A 384 16.13 14.16 2.91
N LEU A 385 15.40 13.79 1.85
CA LEU A 385 15.99 13.61 0.53
C LEU A 385 15.74 14.81 -0.39
N ALA A 386 16.73 15.70 -0.54
CA ALA A 386 16.63 16.95 -1.30
C ALA A 386 15.51 17.87 -0.77
N ALA A 387 15.20 17.81 0.52
CA ALA A 387 14.16 18.62 1.15
C ALA A 387 14.69 19.98 1.65
N TRP A 388 15.98 20.08 1.98
CA TRP A 388 16.48 21.13 2.87
C TRP A 388 16.39 22.56 2.31
N GLN A 389 16.62 22.78 1.00
CA GLN A 389 16.43 24.10 0.41
C GLN A 389 14.96 24.52 0.30
N HIS A 390 14.02 23.57 0.37
CA HIS A 390 12.59 23.86 0.28
C HIS A 390 11.99 24.22 1.64
N ILE A 391 12.39 23.50 2.69
CA ILE A 391 11.74 23.60 4.00
C ILE A 391 12.70 23.98 5.15
N GLY A 392 13.99 24.17 4.86
CA GLY A 392 15.02 24.41 5.87
C GLY A 392 15.48 23.12 6.53
N LEU A 393 15.98 23.22 7.77
CA LEU A 393 16.25 22.07 8.64
C LEU A 393 15.13 22.02 9.69
N LEU A 394 14.32 20.96 9.66
CA LEU A 394 13.21 20.81 10.61
C LEU A 394 13.73 20.71 12.04
N GLU A 395 13.36 21.66 12.89
CA GLU A 395 13.78 21.69 14.30
C GLU A 395 13.24 20.49 15.06
N ASP A 396 12.03 20.03 14.74
CA ASP A 396 11.35 18.96 15.48
C ASP A 396 12.04 17.59 15.33
N LEU A 397 12.90 17.42 14.32
CA LEU A 397 13.73 16.22 14.21
C LEU A 397 14.65 16.03 15.41
N LYS A 398 14.99 17.09 16.16
CA LYS A 398 15.73 16.98 17.43
C LYS A 398 14.90 16.31 18.54
N ASN A 399 13.58 16.45 18.50
CA ASN A 399 12.64 15.94 19.50
C ASN A 399 12.10 14.54 19.17
N ILE A 400 12.53 13.97 18.04
CA ILE A 400 12.16 12.64 17.58
C ILE A 400 13.38 11.72 17.72
N SER A 401 13.23 10.62 18.46
CA SER A 401 14.32 9.70 18.80
C SER A 401 14.71 8.74 17.67
N TRP A 402 14.86 9.19 16.43
CA TRP A 402 15.16 8.29 15.31
C TRP A 402 16.56 7.63 15.40
N LYS A 403 16.74 6.48 14.73
CA LYS A 403 17.98 5.69 14.73
C LYS A 403 19.02 6.21 13.74
N ALA A 404 18.60 6.48 12.52
CA ALA A 404 19.45 7.05 11.48
C ALA A 404 18.66 7.98 10.57
N LEU A 405 19.39 8.90 9.94
CA LEU A 405 18.86 9.85 8.97
C LEU A 405 19.70 9.78 7.70
N ILE A 406 19.02 9.58 6.57
CA ILE A 406 19.60 9.70 5.24
C ILE A 406 19.30 11.10 4.73
N PHE A 407 20.36 11.89 4.55
CA PHE A 407 20.29 13.22 3.99
C PHE A 407 20.68 13.18 2.51
N GLU A 408 19.97 13.91 1.66
CA GLU A 408 20.42 14.17 0.29
C GLU A 408 20.38 15.66 0.00
N GLY A 409 21.47 16.16 -0.59
CA GLY A 409 21.56 17.53 -1.12
C GLY A 409 20.76 17.71 -2.41
N HIS A 410 20.77 18.96 -2.89
CA HIS A 410 20.25 19.36 -4.19
C HIS A 410 21.27 19.12 -5.30
N GLU A 411 20.79 19.30 -6.54
CA GLU A 411 21.63 19.16 -7.73
C GLU A 411 22.78 20.16 -7.72
N GLY A 412 24.01 19.65 -7.88
CA GLY A 412 25.24 20.43 -7.84
C GLY A 412 25.81 20.67 -6.45
N GLU A 413 25.15 20.18 -5.39
CA GLU A 413 25.70 20.27 -4.02
C GLU A 413 26.69 19.15 -3.75
N THR A 414 27.96 19.55 -3.57
CA THR A 414 29.08 18.68 -3.20
C THR A 414 29.30 18.67 -1.69
N MET A 415 30.17 17.78 -1.22
CA MET A 415 30.56 17.71 0.18
C MET A 415 31.12 19.04 0.70
N GLU A 416 31.91 19.76 -0.11
CA GLU A 416 32.47 21.06 0.26
C GLU A 416 31.37 22.09 0.51
N THR A 417 30.35 22.12 -0.35
CA THR A 417 29.23 23.06 -0.20
C THR A 417 28.31 22.70 0.96
N LEU A 418 28.19 21.41 1.29
CA LEU A 418 27.29 20.92 2.33
C LEU A 418 27.94 20.81 3.70
N LYS A 419 29.27 20.90 3.80
CA LYS A 419 29.97 20.85 5.09
C LYS A 419 29.37 21.81 6.15
N PRO A 420 29.08 23.09 5.85
CA PRO A 420 28.45 23.98 6.83
C PRO A 420 27.02 23.53 7.22
N ILE A 421 26.29 22.88 6.32
CA ILE A 421 24.96 22.33 6.59
C ILE A 421 25.06 21.08 7.46
N PHE A 422 26.03 20.20 7.20
CA PHE A 422 26.27 19.00 8.00
C PHE A 422 26.71 19.33 9.43
N GLU A 423 27.51 20.39 9.61
CA GLU A 423 27.85 20.93 10.93
C GLU A 423 26.60 21.44 11.65
N LYS A 424 25.72 22.16 10.96
CA LYS A 424 24.42 22.60 11.51
C LYS A 424 23.51 21.43 11.87
N ILE A 425 23.43 20.40 11.03
CA ILE A 425 22.65 19.18 11.29
C ILE A 425 23.18 18.49 12.55
N SER A 426 24.51 18.29 12.63
CA SER A 426 25.15 17.62 13.76
C SER A 426 24.88 18.37 15.08
N ALA A 427 24.86 19.70 15.05
CA ALA A 427 24.54 20.51 16.21
C ALA A 427 23.04 20.54 16.53
N ALA A 428 22.17 20.79 15.54
CA ALA A 428 20.74 20.99 15.73
C ALA A 428 20.00 19.71 16.11
N TRP A 429 20.45 18.56 15.60
CA TRP A 429 19.83 17.25 15.82
C TRP A 429 20.70 16.31 16.64
N GLU A 430 21.74 16.82 17.31
CA GLU A 430 22.64 16.01 18.15
C GLU A 430 23.09 14.72 17.45
N ALA A 431 23.51 14.90 16.20
CA ALA A 431 23.80 13.81 15.29
C ALA A 431 25.29 13.77 14.92
N GLU A 432 25.70 12.63 14.38
CA GLU A 432 27.05 12.42 13.88
C GLU A 432 26.96 11.96 12.43
N LEU A 433 27.65 12.69 11.53
CA LEU A 433 27.87 12.25 10.16
C LEU A 433 28.75 10.99 10.19
N ARG A 434 28.23 9.87 9.68
CA ARG A 434 28.97 8.60 9.63
C ARG A 434 29.65 8.37 8.30
N GLU A 435 28.93 8.60 7.21
CA GLU A 435 29.43 8.39 5.85
C GLU A 435 28.68 9.29 4.87
N TRP A 436 29.31 9.55 3.73
CA TRP A 436 28.71 10.22 2.59
C TRP A 436 29.23 9.65 1.28
N ILE A 437 28.45 9.84 0.22
CA ILE A 437 28.74 9.45 -1.15
C ILE A 437 28.25 10.52 -2.12
N GLU A 438 28.84 10.56 -3.31
CA GLU A 438 28.29 11.30 -4.44
C GLU A 438 27.50 10.38 -5.35
N ILE A 439 26.35 10.87 -5.82
CA ILE A 439 25.47 10.14 -6.73
C ILE A 439 25.08 11.02 -7.91
N ALA A 440 24.96 10.42 -9.09
CA ALA A 440 24.33 11.02 -10.26
C ALA A 440 23.37 9.99 -10.85
N ASP A 441 22.09 10.35 -10.98
CA ASP A 441 21.02 9.41 -11.33
C ASP A 441 20.07 9.99 -12.38
N GLY A 442 19.72 9.15 -13.36
CA GLY A 442 18.88 9.55 -14.48
C GLY A 442 19.44 10.76 -15.23
N ASP A 443 18.61 11.81 -15.38
CA ASP A 443 18.95 13.06 -16.06
C ASP A 443 19.39 14.16 -15.06
N SER A 444 19.75 13.80 -13.82
CA SER A 444 20.17 14.74 -12.78
C SER A 444 21.69 14.82 -12.65
N GLY A 445 22.21 16.02 -12.40
CA GLY A 445 23.60 16.23 -12.00
C GLY A 445 23.96 15.60 -10.65
N VAL A 446 25.25 15.66 -10.32
CA VAL A 446 25.84 15.10 -9.09
C VAL A 446 25.20 15.72 -7.84
N ARG A 447 25.02 14.89 -6.81
CA ARG A 447 24.54 15.28 -5.48
C ARG A 447 25.26 14.49 -4.40
N THR A 448 25.41 15.10 -3.24
CA THR A 448 25.90 14.39 -2.04
C THR A 448 24.74 13.75 -1.29
N MET A 449 24.90 12.49 -0.92
CA MET A 449 24.04 11.77 0.02
C MET A 449 24.86 11.36 1.24
N ALA A 450 24.28 11.48 2.43
CA ALA A 450 24.96 11.23 3.69
C ALA A 450 24.07 10.46 4.66
N ILE A 451 24.70 9.71 5.57
CA ILE A 451 24.03 9.07 6.69
C ILE A 451 24.50 9.67 8.01
N PHE A 452 23.53 10.02 8.84
CA PHE A 452 23.71 10.50 10.20
C PHE A 452 23.11 9.49 11.19
N THR A 453 23.73 9.37 12.36
CA THR A 453 23.16 8.64 13.51
C THR A 453 23.08 9.57 14.70
N ARG A 454 22.13 9.36 15.61
CA ARG A 454 22.11 10.06 16.91
C ARG A 454 23.35 9.71 17.74
N ARG A 455 23.81 10.68 18.53
CA ARG A 455 24.93 10.53 19.47
C ARG A 455 24.54 9.76 20.72
#